data_AF-A0A7K8S6V0-F1
#
_entry.id   AF-A0A7K8S6V0-F1
#
_cell.length_a   1.000
_cell.length_b   1.000
_cell.length_c   1.000
_cell.angle_alpha   90.00
_cell.angle_beta   90.00
_cell.angle_gamma   90.00
#
_symmetry.space_group_name_H-M   'P 1'
#
loop_
_entity.id
_entity.type
_entity.pdbx_description
1 polymer ?
#
loop_
_entity_poly.entity_id
_entity_poly.type
_entity_poly.pdbx_seq_one_letter_code
_entity_poly.pdbx_strand_id
1 'polypeptide(L)'
;QVRIEGSVRRLPEEESERYFQSRPRGSQIGALVSRQSSVIPDREYLRKKNAELEELYRDKAVPRPDYWGAYLVEPELVEFWQGQSNRLHDRIVFRRLRD
;
A
#
# COMPACT_ATOMS: atom_id res chain seq x y z
N GLN A 1 -14.27 -7.84 12.88
CA GLN A 1 -13.31 -8.24 11.82
C GLN A 1 -14.01 -8.15 10.48
N VAL A 2 -13.31 -7.73 9.42
CA VAL A 2 -13.83 -7.77 8.04
C VAL A 2 -12.85 -8.57 7.18
N ARG A 3 -13.36 -9.52 6.39
CA ARG A 3 -12.56 -10.22 5.37
C ARG A 3 -13.07 -9.84 3.99
N ILE A 4 -12.16 -9.57 3.06
CA ILE A 4 -12.45 -9.26 1.67
C ILE A 4 -11.62 -10.21 0.81
N GLU A 5 -12.27 -10.94 -0.08
CA GLU A 5 -11.64 -11.84 -1.04
C GLU A 5 -12.12 -11.49 -2.44
N GLY A 6 -11.23 -11.61 -3.41
CA GLY A 6 -11.52 -11.20 -4.78
C GLY A 6 -10.32 -11.26 -5.69
N SER A 7 -10.56 -11.01 -6.97
CA SER A 7 -9.50 -10.86 -7.95
C SER A 7 -8.69 -9.58 -7.67
N VAL A 8 -7.43 -9.59 -8.08
CA VAL A 8 -6.53 -8.45 -7.93
C VAL A 8 -6.18 -7.92 -9.30
N ARG A 9 -6.24 -6.59 -9.47
CA ARG A 9 -5.70 -5.92 -10.65
C ARG A 9 -4.84 -4.74 -10.25
N ARG A 10 -3.83 -4.44 -11.08
CA ARG A 10 -3.01 -3.23 -10.92
C ARG A 10 -3.81 -2.02 -11.37
N LEU A 11 -3.76 -0.92 -10.62
CA LEU A 11 -4.36 0.34 -11.04
C LEU A 11 -3.53 1.02 -12.15
N PRO A 12 -4.16 1.86 -12.98
CA PRO A 12 -3.44 2.65 -13.99
C PRO A 12 -2.29 3.45 -13.36
N GLU A 13 -1.24 3.68 -14.15
CA GLU A 13 -0.07 4.42 -13.68
C GLU A 13 -0.41 5.85 -13.28
N GLU A 14 -1.34 6.49 -14.00
CA GLU A 14 -1.83 7.84 -13.73
C GLU A 14 -2.52 7.95 -12.36
N GLU A 15 -3.30 6.93 -11.98
CA GLU A 15 -3.93 6.88 -10.65
C GLU A 15 -2.88 6.67 -9.55
N SER A 16 -1.91 5.79 -9.81
CA SER A 16 -0.79 5.58 -8.89
C SER A 16 0.05 6.84 -8.74
N GLU A 17 0.31 7.58 -9.82
CA GLU A 17 1.05 8.85 -9.80
C GLU A 17 0.31 9.90 -8.98
N ARG A 18 -0.98 10.10 -9.27
CA ARG A 18 -1.81 11.06 -8.54
C ARG A 18 -1.86 10.75 -7.04
N TYR A 19 -1.98 9.47 -6.68
CA TYR A 19 -1.95 9.05 -5.28
C TYR A 19 -0.55 9.19 -4.66
N PHE A 20 0.52 8.90 -5.39
CA PHE A 20 1.88 9.08 -4.91
C PHE A 20 2.16 10.54 -4.56
N GLN A 21 1.81 11.46 -5.46
CA GLN A 21 2.05 12.89 -5.30
C GLN A 21 1.21 13.52 -4.17
N SER A 22 0.10 12.91 -3.76
CA SER A 22 -0.70 13.40 -2.62
C SER A 22 -0.15 12.97 -1.25
N ARG A 23 0.79 12.03 -1.20
CA ARG A 23 1.39 11.56 0.06
C ARG A 23 2.33 12.61 0.65
N PRO A 24 2.55 12.63 1.98
CA PRO A 24 3.57 13.47 2.61
C PRO A 24 4.94 13.26 1.96
N ARG A 25 5.73 14.33 1.85
CA ARG A 25 7.05 14.32 1.20
C ARG A 25 7.99 13.22 1.71
N GLY A 26 8.08 13.03 3.03
CA GLY A 26 8.89 11.96 3.62
C GLY A 26 8.41 10.55 3.23
N SER A 27 7.11 10.36 2.99
CA SER A 27 6.56 9.09 2.48
C SER A 27 6.90 8.84 1.02
N GLN A 28 6.99 9.90 0.20
CA GLN A 28 7.43 9.81 -1.19
C GLN A 28 8.92 9.44 -1.24
N ILE A 29 9.76 10.13 -0.45
CA ILE A 29 11.20 9.85 -0.35
C ILE A 29 11.44 8.44 0.19
N GLY A 30 10.75 8.02 1.24
CA GLY A 30 10.88 6.67 1.81
C GLY A 30 10.59 5.55 0.80
N ALA A 31 9.70 5.80 -0.17
CA ALA A 31 9.42 4.86 -1.25
C ALA A 31 10.58 4.72 -2.25
N LEU A 32 11.42 5.74 -2.41
CA LEU A 32 12.67 5.68 -3.20
C LEU A 32 13.84 5.11 -2.41
N VAL A 33 13.91 5.38 -1.10
CA VAL A 33 14.97 4.87 -0.21
C VAL A 33 14.89 3.34 -0.10
N SER A 34 13.67 2.80 0.07
CA SER A 34 13.47 1.39 0.35
C SER A 34 13.06 0.62 -0.91
N ARG A 35 14.01 -0.12 -1.48
CA ARG A 35 13.67 -1.24 -2.36
C ARG A 35 13.09 -2.36 -1.50
N GLN A 36 11.78 -2.28 -1.26
CA GLN A 36 11.08 -3.09 -0.27
C GLN A 36 11.42 -4.58 -0.44
N SER A 37 11.70 -5.23 0.70
CA SER A 37 12.07 -6.65 0.80
C SER A 37 13.44 -7.05 0.22
N SER A 38 14.27 -6.12 -0.25
CA SER A 38 15.67 -6.43 -0.62
C SER A 38 16.59 -6.44 0.62
N VAL A 39 17.61 -7.31 0.61
CA VAL A 39 18.67 -7.34 1.62
C VAL A 39 19.43 -6.00 1.62
N ILE A 40 19.74 -5.49 2.81
CA ILE A 40 20.55 -4.28 3.04
C ILE A 40 21.62 -4.58 4.09
N PRO A 41 22.75 -3.84 4.10
CA PRO A 41 23.85 -4.15 5.01
C PRO A 41 23.52 -3.81 6.48
N ASP A 42 22.84 -2.68 6.72
CA ASP A 42 22.53 -2.19 8.06
C ASP A 42 21.48 -1.05 8.01
N ARG A 43 21.15 -0.51 9.19
CA ARG A 43 20.21 0.62 9.35
C ARG A 43 20.80 1.96 8.88
N GLU A 44 22.10 2.17 9.00
CA GLU A 44 22.74 3.44 8.63
C GLU A 44 22.74 3.65 7.12
N TYR A 45 22.78 2.57 6.33
CA TYR A 45 22.57 2.60 4.88
C TYR A 45 21.27 3.34 4.51
N LEU A 46 20.15 2.99 5.14
CA LEU A 46 18.85 3.62 4.87
C LEU A 46 18.83 5.09 5.31
N ARG A 47 19.46 5.42 6.46
CA ARG A 47 19.53 6.82 6.95
C ARG A 47 20.30 7.72 6.00
N LYS A 48 21.47 7.27 5.54
CA LYS A 48 22.30 8.01 4.58
C LYS A 48 21.55 8.22 3.26
N LYS A 49 20.94 7.16 2.72
CA LYS A 49 20.13 7.25 1.49
C LYS A 49 18.95 8.19 1.62
N ASN A 50 18.27 8.19 2.78
CA ASN A 50 17.18 9.12 3.04
C ASN A 50 17.65 10.58 3.02
N ALA A 51 18.73 10.90 3.75
CA ALA A 51 19.29 12.25 3.78
C ALA A 51 19.78 12.72 2.41
N GLU A 52 20.43 11.83 1.63
CA GLU A 52 20.85 12.09 0.25
C GLU A 52 19.65 12.48 -0.64
N LEU A 53 18.54 11.75 -0.54
CA LEU A 53 17.34 12.00 -1.33
C LEU A 53 16.54 13.22 -0.84
N GLU A 54 16.50 13.47 0.47
CA GLU A 54 15.93 14.71 1.03
C GLU A 54 16.64 15.95 0.50
N GLU A 55 17.97 15.91 0.42
CA GLU A 55 18.75 17.00 -0.17
C GLU A 55 18.51 17.11 -1.69
N LEU A 56 18.65 15.99 -2.41
CA LEU A 56 18.51 15.94 -3.85
C LEU A 56 17.16 16.50 -4.31
N TYR A 57 16.11 16.16 -3.57
CA TYR A 57 14.77 16.57 -3.92
C TYR A 57 14.33 17.85 -3.24
N ARG A 58 14.98 18.42 -2.22
CA ARG A 58 14.50 19.56 -1.38
C ARG A 58 13.44 20.48 -2.01
N ASP A 59 13.73 21.07 -3.17
CA ASP A 59 12.85 22.04 -3.88
C ASP A 59 12.27 21.50 -5.21
N LYS A 60 12.26 20.18 -5.38
CA LYS A 60 11.79 19.43 -6.55
C LYS A 60 10.66 18.48 -6.18
N ALA A 61 9.85 18.14 -7.17
CA ALA A 61 8.92 17.02 -7.07
C ALA A 61 9.69 15.71 -6.96
N VAL A 62 9.24 14.82 -6.08
CA VAL A 62 9.81 13.48 -5.95
C VAL A 62 9.13 12.60 -7.01
N PRO A 63 9.87 11.95 -7.91
CA PRO A 63 9.27 11.06 -8.90
C PRO A 63 8.77 9.79 -8.21
N ARG A 64 7.64 9.25 -8.67
CA ARG A 64 7.20 7.91 -8.29
C ARG A 64 8.15 6.86 -8.89
N PRO A 65 8.68 5.92 -8.11
CA PRO A 65 9.43 4.80 -8.66
C PRO A 65 8.53 3.82 -9.44
N ASP A 66 9.03 3.21 -10.52
CA ASP A 66 8.27 2.30 -11.40
C ASP A 66 7.73 1.04 -10.68
N TYR A 67 8.45 0.61 -9.64
CA TYR A 67 8.07 -0.52 -8.78
C TYR A 67 7.04 -0.14 -7.71
N TRP A 68 6.69 1.14 -7.60
CA TRP A 68 5.65 1.61 -6.68
C TRP A 68 4.35 1.83 -7.45
N GLY A 69 3.25 1.30 -6.93
CA GLY A 69 1.93 1.48 -7.50
C GLY A 69 0.85 0.87 -6.62
N ALA A 70 -0.39 1.02 -7.06
CA ALA A 70 -1.54 0.50 -6.33
C ALA A 70 -2.13 -0.74 -7.00
N TYR A 71 -2.71 -1.60 -6.17
CA TYR A 71 -3.54 -2.72 -6.58
C TYR A 71 -4.95 -2.52 -6.02
N LEU A 72 -5.93 -2.98 -6.78
CA LEU A 72 -7.34 -3.03 -6.37
C LEU A 72 -7.73 -4.50 -6.18
N VAL A 73 -8.37 -4.80 -5.05
CA VAL A 73 -9.09 -6.07 -4.85
C VAL A 73 -10.53 -5.84 -5.26
N GLU A 74 -11.01 -6.55 -6.26
CA GLU A 74 -12.41 -6.50 -6.68
C GLU A 74 -13.22 -7.51 -5.84
N PRO A 75 -14.06 -7.07 -4.89
CA PRO A 75 -14.65 -7.97 -3.91
C PRO A 75 -15.62 -8.96 -4.56
N GLU A 76 -15.30 -10.24 -4.46
CA GLU A 76 -16.22 -11.35 -4.77
C GLU A 76 -16.89 -11.88 -3.50
N LEU A 77 -16.22 -11.74 -2.36
CA LEU A 77 -16.71 -12.10 -1.03
C LEU A 77 -16.35 -11.02 -0.02
N VAL A 78 -17.32 -10.65 0.81
CA VAL A 78 -17.11 -9.80 1.99
C VAL A 78 -17.75 -10.47 3.20
N GLU A 79 -16.96 -10.74 4.23
CA GLU A 79 -17.45 -11.25 5.51
C GLU A 79 -17.34 -10.17 6.59
N PHE A 80 -18.45 -9.94 7.29
CA PHE A 80 -18.50 -9.19 8.53
C PHE A 80 -18.61 -10.16 9.70
N TRP A 81 -17.60 -10.15 10.55
CA TRP A 81 -17.57 -10.93 11.79
C TRP A 81 -17.63 -9.98 12.98
N GLN A 82 -18.55 -10.24 13.91
CA GLN A 82 -18.70 -9.50 15.16
C GLN A 82 -18.53 -10.45 16.34
N GLY A 83 -17.59 -10.11 17.22
CA GLY A 83 -17.31 -10.88 18.43
C GLY A 83 -18.43 -10.75 19.45
N GLN A 84 -18.65 -11.82 20.21
CA GLN A 84 -19.67 -11.93 21.25
C GLN A 84 -19.06 -12.61 22.47
N SER A 85 -19.35 -12.11 23.68
CA SER A 85 -18.72 -12.56 24.94
C SER A 85 -19.02 -14.03 25.26
N ASN A 86 -20.17 -14.53 24.83
CA ASN A 86 -20.59 -15.93 24.99
C ASN A 86 -20.01 -16.87 23.92
N ARG A 87 -19.13 -16.36 23.04
CA ARG A 87 -18.49 -17.07 21.92
C ARG A 87 -19.43 -17.43 20.76
N LEU A 88 -20.69 -16.99 20.77
CA LEU A 88 -21.64 -17.16 19.67
C LEU A 88 -21.53 -15.98 18.71
N HIS A 89 -20.46 -15.95 17.93
CA HIS A 89 -20.13 -14.82 17.06
C HIS A 89 -21.08 -14.67 15.87
N ASP A 90 -21.43 -13.43 15.54
CA ASP A 90 -22.21 -13.14 14.34
C ASP A 90 -21.31 -13.14 13.11
N ARG A 91 -21.75 -13.81 12.05
CA ARG A 91 -21.04 -13.89 10.78
C ARG A 91 -22.01 -13.69 9.62
N ILE A 92 -21.90 -12.55 8.96
CA ILE A 92 -22.69 -12.22 7.77
C ILE A 92 -21.73 -12.22 6.58
N VAL A 93 -21.99 -13.12 5.63
CA VAL A 93 -21.14 -13.30 4.44
C VAL A 93 -21.93 -12.91 3.19
N PHE A 94 -21.43 -11.90 2.48
CA PHE A 94 -21.88 -11.53 1.15
C PHE A 94 -21.02 -12.23 0.12
N ARG A 95 -21.65 -12.76 -0.93
CA ARG A 95 -20.97 -13.30 -2.12
C ARG A 95 -21.64 -12.73 -3.35
N ARG A 96 -20.84 -12.32 -4.33
CA ARG A 96 -21.35 -11.99 -5.67
C ARG A 96 -21.81 -13.27 -6.34
N LEU A 97 -23.06 -13.32 -6.79
CA LEU A 97 -23.54 -14.42 -7.61
C LEU A 97 -22.84 -14.36 -8.97
N ARG A 98 -22.39 -15.52 -9.46
CA ARG A 98 -21.91 -15.66 -10.84
C ARG A 98 -23.14 -15.97 -11.71
N ASP A 99 -23.20 -15.35 -12.87
CA ASP A 99 -24.16 -15.71 -13.93
C ASP A 99 -23.79 -17.08 -14.53
#